data_AF-A0A2V6GQU2-F1
#
_entry.id   AF-A0A2V6GQU2-F1
#
_cell.length_a   1.000
_cell.length_b   1.000
_cell.length_c   1.000
_cell.angle_alpha   90.00
_cell.angle_beta   90.00
_cell.angle_gamma   90.00
#
_symmetry.space_group_name_H-M   'P 1'
#
loop_
_entity.id
_entity.type
_entity.pdbx_description
1 polymer ?
#
loop_
_entity_poly.entity_id
_entity_poly.type
_entity_poly.pdbx_seq_one_letter_code
_entity_poly.pdbx_strand_id
1 'polypeptide(L)'
;MKKKFVSSWIDNMGTGIQYSEGTYDPASKTFTFSSEMEMMPGMKTPVREVLKMTDKDHMMMEWYETHGGQEKKTMEIAYTRAGKK
;
A
#
# COMPACT_ATOMS: atom_id res chain seq x y z
N MET A 1 -17.35 3.09 -16.43
CA MET A 1 -16.81 3.37 -15.08
C MET A 1 -15.73 2.33 -14.79
N LYS A 2 -14.47 2.73 -14.60
CA LYS A 2 -13.42 1.76 -14.23
C LYS A 2 -13.67 1.36 -12.77
N LYS A 3 -13.96 0.08 -12.51
CA LYS A 3 -14.14 -0.46 -11.16
C LYS A 3 -12.76 -0.59 -10.49
N LYS A 4 -12.20 0.52 -10.02
CA LYS A 4 -10.94 0.55 -9.29
C LYS A 4 -11.21 0.71 -7.80
N PHE A 5 -10.37 0.08 -6.98
CA PHE A 5 -10.30 0.36 -5.56
C PHE A 5 -9.42 1.59 -5.36
N VAL A 6 -9.72 2.36 -4.32
CA VAL A 6 -8.94 3.54 -3.92
C VAL A 6 -8.44 3.35 -2.50
N SER A 7 -7.22 3.81 -2.23
CA SER A 7 -6.65 3.89 -0.89
C SER A 7 -6.05 5.28 -0.68
N SER A 8 -5.95 5.68 0.59
CA SER A 8 -5.33 6.93 1.00
C SER A 8 -4.40 6.67 2.17
N TRP A 9 -3.19 7.21 2.09
CA TRP A 9 -2.16 7.06 3.10
C TRP A 9 -1.71 8.43 3.61
N ILE A 10 -1.58 8.55 4.93
CA ILE A 10 -1.24 9.78 5.64
C ILE A 10 -0.24 9.42 6.72
N ASP A 11 0.95 10.01 6.65
CA ASP A 11 2.02 9.83 7.63
C ASP A 11 2.82 11.13 7.81
N ASN A 12 3.96 11.04 8.51
CA ASN A 12 4.90 12.13 8.72
C ASN A 12 6.13 12.06 7.79
N MET A 13 6.13 11.20 6.77
CA MET A 13 7.22 11.03 5.80
C MET A 13 7.01 11.85 4.53
N GLY A 14 5.80 12.38 4.31
CA GLY A 14 5.48 13.30 3.22
C GLY A 14 4.66 14.52 3.68
N THR A 15 4.47 15.48 2.78
CA THR A 15 3.72 16.73 3.06
C THR A 15 2.27 16.70 2.58
N GLY A 16 1.77 15.56 2.10
CA GLY A 16 0.45 15.45 1.49
C GLY A 16 -0.23 14.10 1.72
N ILE A 17 -1.52 14.03 1.40
CA ILE A 17 -2.28 12.77 1.38
C ILE A 17 -1.91 12.02 0.12
N GLN A 18 -1.34 10.83 0.29
CA GLN A 18 -1.05 9.96 -0.84
C GLN A 18 -2.33 9.24 -1.25
N TYR A 19 -2.68 9.34 -2.53
CA TYR A 19 -3.81 8.63 -3.13
C TYR A 19 -3.30 7.50 -4.02
N SER A 20 -3.91 6.34 -3.91
CA SER A 20 -3.56 5.18 -4.72
C SER A 20 -4.79 4.51 -5.31
N GLU A 21 -4.62 3.95 -6.51
CA GLU A 21 -5.65 3.17 -7.18
C GLU A 21 -5.17 1.73 -7.34
N GLY A 22 -6.10 0.78 -7.25
CA GLY A 22 -5.74 -0.62 -7.23
C GLY A 22 -6.79 -1.58 -7.76
N THR A 23 -6.39 -2.85 -7.80
CA THR A 23 -7.20 -4.00 -8.17
C THR A 23 -7.30 -4.98 -7.00
N TYR A 24 -8.27 -5.88 -7.08
CA TYR A 24 -8.42 -6.98 -6.13
C TYR A 24 -8.38 -8.30 -6.89
N ASP A 25 -7.55 -9.23 -6.44
CA ASP A 25 -7.54 -10.62 -6.89
C ASP A 25 -8.24 -11.51 -5.84
N PRO A 26 -9.39 -12.12 -6.17
CA PRO A 26 -10.11 -12.99 -5.25
C PRO A 26 -9.41 -14.33 -5.00
N ALA A 27 -8.56 -14.81 -5.91
CA ALA A 27 -7.88 -16.10 -5.75
C ALA A 27 -6.81 -16.03 -4.66
N SER A 28 -6.03 -14.96 -4.65
CA SER A 28 -5.02 -14.70 -3.62
C SER A 28 -5.53 -13.86 -2.44
N LYS A 29 -6.77 -13.33 -2.53
CA LYS A 29 -7.32 -12.35 -1.58
C LYS A 29 -6.35 -11.18 -1.36
N THR A 30 -5.95 -10.56 -2.46
CA THR A 30 -4.91 -9.52 -2.46
C THR A 30 -5.41 -8.25 -3.13
N PHE A 31 -5.27 -7.11 -2.46
CA PHE A 31 -5.31 -5.81 -3.11
C PHE A 31 -3.90 -5.40 -3.53
N THR A 32 -3.77 -4.83 -4.74
CA THR A 32 -2.54 -4.19 -5.19
C THR A 32 -2.86 -2.76 -5.60
N PHE A 33 -2.24 -1.80 -4.92
CA PHE A 33 -2.36 -0.37 -5.22
C PHE A 33 -1.06 0.18 -5.78
N SER A 34 -1.17 1.15 -6.66
CA SER A 34 -0.03 1.89 -7.21
C SER A 34 -0.24 3.39 -7.03
N SER A 35 0.85 4.10 -6.72
CA SER A 35 0.86 5.55 -6.53
C SER A 35 2.28 6.11 -6.69
N GLU A 36 2.39 7.43 -6.62
CA GLU A 36 3.66 8.13 -6.45
C GLU A 36 3.63 8.83 -5.10
N MET A 37 4.72 8.73 -4.34
CA MET A 37 4.93 9.47 -3.10
C MET A 37 5.98 10.56 -3.32
N GLU A 38 5.77 11.73 -2.75
CA GLU A 38 6.72 12.84 -2.79
C GLU A 38 7.21 13.13 -1.38
N MET A 39 8.28 12.44 -0.97
CA MET A 39 8.87 12.57 0.37
C MET A 39 9.72 13.85 0.50
N MET A 40 10.26 14.31 -0.63
CA MET A 40 10.97 15.58 -0.76
C MET A 40 10.40 16.34 -1.96
N PRO A 41 10.24 17.67 -1.90
CA PRO A 41 9.73 18.46 -3.01
C PRO A 41 10.51 18.18 -4.31
N GLY A 42 9.77 17.86 -5.38
CA GLY A 42 10.28 17.51 -6.70
C GLY A 42 10.80 16.08 -6.85
N MET A 43 10.85 15.27 -5.79
CA MET A 43 11.32 13.88 -5.85
C MET A 43 10.15 12.91 -5.67
N LYS A 44 9.63 12.44 -6.81
CA LYS A 44 8.58 11.44 -6.87
C LYS A 44 9.17 10.03 -6.87
N THR A 45 8.71 9.21 -5.94
CA THR A 45 9.07 7.80 -5.82
C THR A 45 7.84 6.95 -6.15
N PRO A 46 7.92 6.07 -7.18
CA PRO A 46 6.86 5.11 -7.43
C PRO A 46 6.72 4.14 -6.26
N VAL A 47 5.48 3.92 -5.84
CA VAL A 47 5.11 3.07 -4.71
C VAL A 47 4.09 2.02 -5.13
N ARG A 48 4.26 0.80 -4.62
CA ARG A 48 3.27 -0.26 -4.67
C ARG A 48 2.96 -0.79 -3.28
N GLU A 49 1.67 -0.75 -2.94
CA GLU A 49 1.13 -1.31 -1.69
C GLU A 49 0.42 -2.62 -2.01
N VAL A 50 0.70 -3.66 -1.22
CA VAL A 50 0.03 -4.96 -1.32
C VAL A 50 -0.62 -5.31 0.00
N LEU A 51 -1.95 -5.43 0.01
CA LEU A 51 -2.71 -5.89 1.17
C LEU A 51 -3.19 -7.32 0.93
N LYS A 52 -2.74 -8.27 1.76
CA LYS A 52 -3.13 -9.68 1.69
C LYS A 52 -3.98 -10.04 2.90
N MET A 53 -5.17 -10.56 2.65
CA MET A 53 -6.06 -11.06 3.71
C MET A 53 -5.72 -12.52 3.95
N THR A 54 -4.75 -12.76 4.82
CA THR A 54 -4.17 -14.10 5.03
C THR A 54 -5.16 -15.06 5.69
N ASP A 55 -6.01 -14.56 6.58
CA ASP A 55 -7.16 -15.29 7.13
C ASP A 55 -8.24 -14.31 7.65
N LYS A 56 -9.16 -14.79 8.51
CA LYS A 56 -10.27 -13.98 9.04
C LYS A 56 -9.79 -12.86 9.96
N ASP A 57 -8.68 -13.06 10.64
CA ASP A 57 -8.22 -12.22 11.75
C ASP A 57 -6.82 -11.64 11.51
N HIS A 58 -6.18 -11.97 10.38
CA HIS A 58 -4.86 -11.46 10.00
C HIS A 58 -4.85 -10.81 8.62
N MET A 59 -4.05 -9.74 8.49
CA MET A 59 -3.76 -9.06 7.23
C MET A 59 -2.27 -8.73 7.15
N MET A 60 -1.66 -8.93 5.98
CA MET A 60 -0.29 -8.49 5.72
C MET A 60 -0.32 -7.29 4.79
N MET A 61 0.37 -6.21 5.17
CA MET A 61 0.66 -5.08 4.28
C MET A 61 2.14 -5.11 3.92
N GLU A 62 2.43 -5.09 2.62
CA GLU A 62 3.77 -4.94 2.09
C GLU A 62 3.84 -3.64 1.30
N TRP A 63 4.91 -2.87 1.51
CA TRP A 63 5.15 -1.61 0.83
C TRP A 63 6.45 -1.66 0.06
N TYR A 64 6.38 -1.30 -1.21
CA TYR A 64 7.48 -1.34 -2.14
C TYR A 64 7.73 0.05 -2.71
N GLU A 65 8.99 0.45 -2.74
CA GLU A 65 9.44 1.72 -3.30
C GLU A 65 10.44 1.46 -4.42
N THR A 66 10.35 2.23 -5.51
CA THR A 66 11.31 2.16 -6.62
C THR A 66 12.36 3.25 -6.48
N HIS A 67 13.59 2.85 -6.18
CA HIS A 67 14.75 3.73 -6.04
C HIS A 67 15.78 3.39 -7.12
N GLY A 68 16.21 4.37 -7.91
CA GLY A 68 17.19 4.14 -8.98
C GLY A 68 16.75 3.10 -10.01
N GLY A 69 15.44 2.99 -10.26
CA GLY A 69 14.85 2.00 -11.18
C GLY A 69 14.73 0.58 -10.61
N GLN A 70 15.09 0.35 -9.35
CA GLN A 70 14.93 -0.93 -8.68
C GLN A 70 13.85 -0.85 -7.60
N GLU A 71 12.88 -1.74 -7.68
CA GLU A 71 11.85 -1.89 -6.65
C GLU A 71 12.41 -2.69 -5.46
N LYS A 72 12.17 -2.18 -4.24
CA LYS A 72 12.55 -2.85 -2.99
C LYS A 72 11.40 -2.81 -2.01
N LYS A 73 11.21 -3.91 -1.26
CA LYS A 73 10.28 -3.92 -0.11
C LYS A 73 10.92 -3.11 1.02
N THR A 74 10.32 -1.98 1.37
CA THR A 74 10.85 -1.06 2.40
C THR A 74 10.09 -1.17 3.71
N MET A 75 8.85 -1.68 3.69
CA MET A 75 8.07 -1.91 4.90
C MET A 75 7.18 -3.16 4.77
N GLU A 76 6.96 -3.81 5.91
CA GLU A 76 6.02 -4.91 6.08
C GLU A 76 5.32 -4.75 7.43
N ILE A 77 3.99 -4.93 7.45
CA ILE A 77 3.19 -4.89 8.67
C ILE A 77 2.27 -6.10 8.71
N ALA A 78 2.41 -6.92 9.75
CA ALA A 78 1.50 -7.99 10.09
C ALA A 78 0.43 -7.47 11.07
N TYR A 79 -0.79 -7.29 10.57
CA TYR A 79 -1.93 -6.88 11.38
C TYR A 79 -2.64 -8.09 11.95
N THR A 80 -3.00 -8.00 13.24
CA THR A 80 -3.92 -8.92 13.92
C THR A 80 -5.16 -8.15 14.35
N ARG A 81 -6.33 -8.72 14.10
CA ARG A 81 -7.62 -8.16 14.55
C ARG A 81 -7.61 -8.05 16.07
N ALA A 82 -7.89 -6.84 16.58
CA ALA A 82 -8.11 -6.65 18.01
C ALA A 82 -9.35 -7.46 18.46
N GLY A 83 -9.19 -8.25 19.53
CA GLY A 83 -10.32 -8.89 20.20
C GLY A 83 -11.28 -7.86 20.81
N LYS A 84 -12.54 -8.26 21.03
CA LYS A 84 -13.46 -7.42 21.83
C LYS A 84 -12.89 -7.29 23.25
N LYS A 85 -12.69 -6.05 23.70
CA LYS A 85 -12.39 -5.74 25.11
C LYS A 85 -13.62 -5.96 25.97
#